data_AF-A0A9X6P4Q8-F1
#
_entry.id   AF-A0A9X6P4Q8-F1
#
_cell.length_a   1.000
_cell.length_b   1.000
_cell.length_c   1.000
_cell.angle_alpha   90.00
_cell.angle_beta   90.00
_cell.angle_gamma   90.00
#
_symmetry.space_group_name_H-M   'P 1'
#
loop_
_entity.id
_entity.type
_entity.pdbx_description
1 polymer ?
#
loop_
_entity_poly.entity_id
_entity_poly.type
_entity_poly.pdbx_seq_one_letter_code
_entity_poly.pdbx_strand_id
1 'polypeptide(L)'
;MEEREVLKRLGFKEEKELASIEQLQDYNISYAEDDENYFNLSDKDGKKPEKIIESFLQYHRYLLPVFHYAYGRVTITGWRAWLENEVVYFHKGARHDKSWIQKRYETRENMSKHDESKDDSTNGTTVTHVDSIMSSGGKKSYPIDAGHVLAKLTNLTPLISDYLGSNQNSDNINTYPQFKNANEKDKITDHDYGQLHFERKALDNLPCYYEAEAIIRDWNDVVPIGTRIRMIDAINFKERFHVFIPNIVHEEFSPDSILNKTTAEQYRAFFKGGDLNSLKWKKADTPKNK
;
A
#
# COMPACT_ATOMS: atom_id res chain seq x y z
N MET A 1 5.41 3.12 -18.22
CA MET A 1 5.23 1.66 -18.45
C MET A 1 3.89 1.41 -19.13
N GLU A 2 3.79 0.48 -20.10
CA GLU A 2 2.51 0.13 -20.74
C GLU A 2 1.50 -0.51 -19.76
N GLU A 3 0.19 -0.25 -19.93
CA GLU A 3 -0.88 -0.77 -19.06
C GLU A 3 -0.82 -2.29 -18.90
N ARG A 4 -0.60 -3.01 -20.00
CA ARG A 4 -0.53 -4.48 -20.01
C ARG A 4 0.56 -5.01 -19.09
N GLU A 5 1.70 -4.33 -19.02
CA GLU A 5 2.80 -4.71 -18.15
C GLU A 5 2.45 -4.44 -16.67
N VAL A 6 1.79 -3.31 -16.38
CA VAL A 6 1.28 -3.00 -15.03
C VAL A 6 0.31 -4.08 -14.57
N LEU A 7 -0.66 -4.45 -15.40
CA LEU A 7 -1.64 -5.49 -15.08
C LEU A 7 -0.99 -6.86 -14.87
N LYS A 8 0.01 -7.22 -15.69
CA LYS A 8 0.83 -8.42 -15.48
C LYS A 8 1.52 -8.38 -14.11
N ARG A 9 2.10 -7.23 -13.73
CA ARG A 9 2.76 -7.04 -12.42
C ARG A 9 1.79 -7.02 -11.24
N LEU A 10 0.52 -6.72 -11.47
CA LEU A 10 -0.58 -6.91 -10.51
C LEU A 10 -1.10 -8.37 -10.48
N GLY A 11 -0.55 -9.23 -11.33
CA GLY A 11 -0.87 -10.65 -11.42
C GLY A 11 -2.09 -10.98 -12.27
N PHE A 12 -2.57 -10.04 -13.10
CA PHE A 12 -3.67 -10.26 -14.05
C PHE A 12 -3.16 -10.83 -15.37
N LYS A 13 -4.00 -11.62 -16.05
CA LYS A 13 -3.74 -12.11 -17.40
C LYS A 13 -4.47 -11.29 -18.45
N GLU A 14 -5.62 -10.72 -18.08
CA GLU A 14 -6.50 -9.93 -18.94
C GLU A 14 -6.88 -8.60 -18.26
N GLU A 15 -7.01 -7.52 -19.05
CA GLU A 15 -7.34 -6.16 -18.58
C GLU A 15 -8.65 -6.09 -17.80
N LYS A 16 -9.68 -6.78 -18.28
CA LYS A 16 -11.01 -6.81 -17.65
C LYS A 16 -11.00 -7.34 -16.21
N GLU A 17 -9.96 -8.03 -15.78
CA GLU A 17 -9.86 -8.56 -14.42
C GLU A 17 -9.68 -7.47 -13.35
N LEU A 18 -9.12 -6.30 -13.69
CA LEU A 18 -8.99 -5.19 -12.73
C LEU A 18 -10.36 -4.59 -12.40
N ALA A 19 -11.19 -4.37 -13.43
CA ALA A 19 -12.54 -3.83 -13.27
C ALA A 19 -13.53 -4.82 -12.61
N SER A 20 -13.17 -6.12 -12.53
CA SER A 20 -13.99 -7.12 -11.83
C SER A 20 -13.69 -7.23 -10.34
N ILE A 21 -12.74 -6.46 -9.81
CA ILE A 21 -12.51 -6.37 -8.36
C ILE A 21 -13.67 -5.60 -7.74
N GLU A 22 -14.29 -6.16 -6.72
CA GLU A 22 -15.47 -5.60 -6.06
C GLU A 22 -15.25 -4.15 -5.58
N GLN A 23 -14.06 -3.84 -5.04
CA GLN A 23 -13.70 -2.49 -4.58
C GLN A 23 -13.56 -1.47 -5.73
N LEU A 24 -13.43 -1.91 -6.98
CA LEU A 24 -13.27 -1.05 -8.16
C LEU A 24 -14.44 -1.11 -9.14
N GLN A 25 -15.42 -2.00 -8.90
CA GLN A 25 -16.50 -2.29 -9.86
C GLN A 25 -17.41 -1.09 -10.15
N ASP A 26 -17.51 -0.13 -9.23
CA ASP A 26 -18.35 1.06 -9.36
C ASP A 26 -17.67 2.19 -10.15
N TYR A 27 -16.43 1.98 -10.60
CA TYR A 27 -15.63 3.01 -11.26
C TYR A 27 -15.34 2.66 -12.72
N ASN A 28 -15.34 3.68 -13.58
CA ASN A 28 -14.63 3.62 -14.84
C ASN A 28 -13.14 3.79 -14.55
N ILE A 29 -12.32 2.92 -15.12
CA ILE A 29 -10.88 2.86 -14.89
C ILE A 29 -10.19 3.19 -16.20
N SER A 30 -9.28 4.15 -16.17
CA SER A 30 -8.44 4.49 -17.32
C SER A 30 -7.01 4.64 -16.87
N TYR A 31 -6.10 3.89 -17.47
CA TYR A 31 -4.69 4.00 -17.16
C TYR A 31 -4.15 5.35 -17.65
N ALA A 32 -3.43 6.05 -16.77
CA ALA A 32 -2.73 7.28 -17.14
C ALA A 32 -1.43 6.91 -17.87
N GLU A 33 -1.57 6.66 -19.18
CA GLU A 33 -0.43 6.55 -20.09
C GLU A 33 0.31 7.91 -20.15
N ASP A 34 1.61 7.88 -20.47
CA ASP A 34 2.58 8.99 -20.35
C ASP A 34 3.15 9.23 -18.96
N ASP A 35 3.90 8.25 -18.43
CA ASP A 35 4.88 8.53 -17.35
C ASP A 35 4.24 9.05 -16.05
N GLU A 36 3.05 8.53 -15.76
CA GLU A 36 2.33 8.85 -14.53
C GLU A 36 2.08 7.59 -13.70
N ASN A 37 1.92 6.43 -14.34
CA ASN A 37 1.97 5.08 -13.74
C ASN A 37 0.89 4.79 -12.67
N TYR A 38 -0.28 5.42 -12.79
CA TYR A 38 -1.47 5.13 -11.98
C TYR A 38 -2.73 5.01 -12.86
N PHE A 39 -3.85 4.58 -12.28
CA PHE A 39 -5.14 4.56 -12.96
C PHE A 39 -6.02 5.70 -12.47
N ASN A 40 -6.58 6.48 -13.39
CA ASN A 40 -7.65 7.42 -13.09
C ASN A 40 -8.97 6.66 -12.90
N LEU A 41 -9.76 7.09 -11.92
CA LEU A 41 -11.06 6.54 -11.59
C LEU A 41 -12.14 7.61 -11.73
N SER A 42 -13.33 7.22 -12.18
CA SER A 42 -14.53 8.07 -12.15
C SER A 42 -15.77 7.24 -11.81
N ASP A 43 -16.73 7.82 -11.08
CA ASP A 43 -17.96 7.10 -10.71
C ASP A 43 -18.81 6.75 -11.94
N LYS A 44 -19.19 5.47 -12.10
CA LYS A 44 -20.11 5.03 -13.17
C LYS A 44 -21.48 5.70 -13.07
N ASP A 45 -21.97 5.88 -11.84
CA ASP A 45 -23.27 6.49 -11.57
C ASP A 45 -23.22 8.03 -11.54
N GLY A 46 -22.06 8.65 -11.81
CA GLY A 46 -21.91 10.11 -11.80
C GLY A 46 -22.20 10.73 -10.43
N LYS A 47 -21.81 10.06 -9.34
CA LYS A 47 -21.99 10.57 -7.97
C LYS A 47 -21.34 11.96 -7.86
N LYS A 48 -22.14 12.93 -7.41
CA LYS A 48 -21.69 14.30 -7.25
C LYS A 48 -20.79 14.43 -6.01
N PRO A 49 -19.61 15.05 -6.11
CA PRO A 49 -18.70 15.20 -4.96
C PRO A 49 -19.35 15.88 -3.74
N GLU A 50 -20.25 16.83 -3.97
CA GLU A 50 -21.04 17.50 -2.92
C GLU A 50 -21.80 16.48 -2.06
N LYS A 51 -22.44 15.49 -2.70
CA LYS A 51 -23.25 14.47 -2.02
C LYS A 51 -22.41 13.52 -1.20
N ILE A 52 -21.17 13.26 -1.63
CA ILE A 52 -20.21 12.43 -0.90
C ILE A 52 -19.80 13.14 0.39
N ILE A 53 -19.46 14.43 0.29
CA ILE A 53 -19.10 15.25 1.46
C ILE A 53 -20.30 15.39 2.40
N GLU A 54 -21.49 15.72 1.90
CA GLU A 54 -22.71 15.80 2.71
C GLU A 54 -22.97 14.50 3.48
N SER A 55 -22.85 13.35 2.81
CA SER A 55 -23.04 12.05 3.45
C SER A 55 -21.98 11.76 4.52
N PHE A 56 -20.73 12.17 4.30
CA PHE A 56 -19.66 12.01 5.29
C PHE A 56 -19.91 12.90 6.53
N LEU A 57 -20.30 14.15 6.32
CA LEU A 57 -20.49 15.13 7.41
C LEU A 57 -21.66 14.78 8.34
N GLN A 58 -22.66 14.02 7.86
CA GLN A 58 -23.77 13.52 8.69
C GLN A 58 -23.34 12.68 9.89
N TYR A 59 -22.15 12.07 9.84
CA TYR A 59 -21.65 11.26 10.95
C TYR A 59 -21.04 12.10 12.08
N HIS A 60 -20.82 13.40 11.87
CA HIS A 60 -20.17 14.30 12.82
C HIS A 60 -18.83 13.75 13.37
N ARG A 61 -18.03 13.15 12.48
CA ARG A 61 -16.70 12.59 12.78
C ARG A 61 -15.66 13.09 11.78
N TYR A 62 -14.42 13.25 12.25
CA TYR A 62 -13.27 13.56 11.40
C TYR A 62 -12.74 12.36 10.60
N LEU A 63 -13.10 11.16 11.02
CA LEU A 63 -12.56 9.92 10.48
C LEU A 63 -13.64 8.83 10.52
N LEU A 64 -13.79 8.12 9.41
CA LEU A 64 -14.65 6.94 9.27
C LEU A 64 -13.88 5.81 8.57
N PRO A 65 -14.03 4.56 9.01
CA PRO A 65 -13.44 3.42 8.31
C PRO A 65 -14.15 3.17 6.97
N VAL A 66 -13.39 2.68 5.99
CA VAL A 66 -13.92 2.04 4.79
C VAL A 66 -14.02 0.54 5.08
N PHE A 67 -15.23 0.01 4.97
CA PHE A 67 -15.51 -1.40 5.21
C PHE A 67 -15.66 -2.14 3.89
N HIS A 68 -15.00 -3.27 3.79
CA HIS A 68 -15.22 -4.24 2.74
C HIS A 68 -15.86 -5.50 3.34
N TYR A 69 -16.96 -5.97 2.73
CA TYR A 69 -17.69 -7.16 3.16
C TYR A 69 -17.43 -8.30 2.19
N ALA A 70 -16.77 -9.34 2.66
CA ALA A 70 -16.50 -10.53 1.86
C ALA A 70 -16.74 -11.79 2.70
N TYR A 71 -17.52 -12.73 2.18
CA TYR A 71 -17.76 -14.05 2.78
C TYR A 71 -18.17 -14.02 4.28
N GLY A 72 -19.04 -13.07 4.65
CA GLY A 72 -19.50 -12.95 6.04
C GLY A 72 -18.53 -12.25 7.00
N ARG A 73 -17.42 -11.70 6.49
CA ARG A 73 -16.44 -10.93 7.27
C ARG A 73 -16.47 -9.47 6.87
N VAL A 74 -16.32 -8.59 7.85
CA VAL A 74 -16.14 -7.16 7.66
C VAL A 74 -14.67 -6.84 7.92
N THR A 75 -13.98 -6.32 6.92
CA THR A 75 -12.58 -5.89 7.01
C THR A 75 -12.51 -4.39 6.82
N ILE A 76 -11.68 -3.71 7.61
CA ILE A 76 -11.36 -2.30 7.37
C ILE A 76 -10.27 -2.28 6.30
N THR A 77 -10.58 -1.75 5.12
CA THR A 77 -9.65 -1.64 4.00
C THR A 77 -9.07 -0.23 3.86
N GLY A 78 -9.59 0.74 4.61
CA GLY A 78 -9.11 2.09 4.54
C GLY A 78 -9.89 3.08 5.38
N TRP A 79 -9.76 4.36 5.04
CA TRP A 79 -10.24 5.46 5.84
C TRP A 79 -10.76 6.61 4.98
N ARG A 80 -11.82 7.24 5.45
CA ARG A 80 -12.35 8.53 4.99
C ARG A 80 -12.07 9.55 6.07
N ALA A 81 -11.48 10.67 5.70
CA ALA A 81 -11.04 11.70 6.61
C ALA A 81 -11.45 13.09 6.13
N TRP A 82 -11.78 13.94 7.09
CA TRP A 82 -11.83 15.38 6.89
C TRP A 82 -10.50 15.97 7.30
N LEU A 83 -9.75 16.50 6.33
CA LEU A 83 -8.44 17.08 6.55
C LEU A 83 -8.56 18.61 6.59
N GLU A 84 -7.96 19.23 7.61
CA GLU A 84 -7.90 20.68 7.80
C GLU A 84 -6.56 21.08 8.42
N ASN A 85 -6.17 22.36 8.28
CA ASN A 85 -4.86 22.85 8.73
C ASN A 85 -4.64 22.74 10.25
N GLU A 86 -5.70 22.81 11.05
CA GLU A 86 -5.64 22.82 12.51
C GLU A 86 -6.51 21.72 13.13
N VAL A 87 -6.23 20.46 12.81
CA VAL A 87 -6.79 19.35 13.61
C VAL A 87 -5.97 19.19 14.89
N VAL A 88 -6.49 19.70 16.01
CA VAL A 88 -5.95 19.42 17.33
C VAL A 88 -6.58 18.14 17.87
N TYR A 89 -5.94 17.00 17.62
CA TYR A 89 -6.32 15.73 18.23
C TYR A 89 -5.34 15.32 19.33
N PHE A 90 -5.86 15.11 20.53
CA PHE A 90 -5.08 14.57 21.65
C PHE A 90 -5.29 13.06 21.74
N HIS A 91 -4.22 12.31 21.45
CA HIS A 91 -4.21 10.86 21.53
C HIS A 91 -4.54 10.38 22.95
N LYS A 92 -5.50 9.45 23.07
CA LYS A 92 -5.98 8.92 24.35
C LYS A 92 -5.11 7.81 24.92
N GLY A 93 -4.10 7.34 24.16
CA GLY A 93 -3.11 6.38 24.64
C GLY A 93 -3.60 4.94 24.69
N ALA A 94 -4.46 4.53 23.74
CA ALA A 94 -4.88 3.14 23.63
C ALA A 94 -3.65 2.20 23.51
N ARG A 95 -3.60 1.16 24.34
CA ARG A 95 -2.55 0.13 24.27
C ARG A 95 -2.93 -0.89 23.20
N HIS A 96 -2.06 -1.07 22.22
CA HIS A 96 -2.26 -2.06 21.16
C HIS A 96 -1.21 -3.16 21.25
N ASP A 97 -1.60 -4.38 20.87
CA ASP A 97 -0.64 -5.41 20.54
C ASP A 97 0.22 -4.95 19.37
N LYS A 98 1.51 -5.27 19.39
CA LYS A 98 2.41 -5.00 18.25
C LYS A 98 1.92 -5.74 17.01
N SER A 99 1.98 -5.08 15.86
CA SER A 99 1.61 -5.69 14.56
C SER A 99 2.39 -6.94 14.27
N TRP A 100 1.83 -7.84 13.45
CA TRP A 100 2.60 -9.02 13.04
C TRP A 100 3.85 -8.57 12.26
N ILE A 101 3.76 -7.44 11.56
CA ILE A 101 4.86 -6.76 10.88
C ILE A 101 5.91 -6.34 11.92
N GLN A 102 5.53 -5.60 12.96
CA GLN A 102 6.45 -5.13 14.00
C GLN A 102 6.99 -6.25 14.90
N LYS A 103 6.16 -7.21 15.32
CA LYS A 103 6.59 -8.43 16.03
C LYS A 103 7.61 -9.20 15.20
N ARG A 104 7.43 -9.27 13.88
CA ARG A 104 8.39 -9.89 12.96
C ARG A 104 9.71 -9.13 12.93
N TYR A 105 9.69 -7.78 12.91
CA TYR A 105 10.91 -6.96 13.01
C TYR A 105 11.63 -7.13 14.36
N GLU A 106 10.92 -7.16 15.48
CA GLU A 106 11.53 -7.22 16.81
C GLU A 106 12.03 -8.60 17.22
N THR A 107 11.32 -9.67 16.79
CA THR A 107 11.80 -11.04 16.97
C THR A 107 13.16 -11.21 16.28
N ARG A 108 13.41 -10.47 15.18
CA ARG A 108 14.67 -10.47 14.44
C ARG A 108 15.79 -9.67 15.13
N GLU A 109 15.51 -8.50 15.71
CA GLU A 109 16.51 -7.78 16.54
C GLU A 109 16.95 -8.61 17.76
N ASN A 110 16.02 -9.35 18.37
CA ASN A 110 16.33 -10.20 19.51
C ASN A 110 17.08 -11.48 19.10
N MET A 111 16.81 -12.04 17.91
CA MET A 111 17.60 -13.13 17.36
C MET A 111 19.01 -12.70 16.92
N SER A 112 19.17 -11.50 16.34
CA SER A 112 20.49 -10.98 15.95
C SER A 112 21.40 -10.66 17.16
N LYS A 113 20.81 -10.44 18.34
CA LYS A 113 21.57 -10.28 19.61
C LYS A 113 21.95 -11.63 20.24
N HIS A 114 21.30 -12.72 19.86
CA HIS A 114 21.58 -14.07 20.38
C HIS A 114 22.53 -14.89 19.50
N ASP A 115 22.67 -14.56 18.21
CA ASP A 115 23.53 -15.26 17.25
C ASP A 115 25.04 -14.89 17.34
N GLU A 116 25.46 -14.07 18.30
CA GLU A 116 26.90 -13.94 18.64
C GLU A 116 27.43 -15.10 19.49
N SER A 117 26.60 -16.10 19.83
CA SER A 117 27.07 -17.29 20.52
C SER A 117 26.43 -18.59 20.03
N LYS A 118 27.21 -19.32 19.21
CA LYS A 118 27.32 -20.80 19.08
C LYS A 118 26.97 -21.39 17.70
N ASP A 119 28.02 -21.94 17.08
CA ASP A 119 27.98 -23.18 16.30
C ASP A 119 27.09 -24.23 16.99
N ASP A 120 26.16 -24.86 16.26
CA ASP A 120 26.23 -26.29 15.97
C ASP A 120 25.16 -26.73 14.94
N SER A 121 25.51 -27.78 14.22
CA SER A 121 24.76 -28.56 13.24
C SER A 121 23.32 -28.96 13.66
N THR A 122 22.36 -28.90 12.73
CA THR A 122 21.49 -30.03 12.28
C THR A 122 20.28 -29.58 11.44
N ASN A 123 19.86 -30.50 10.57
CA ASN A 123 18.83 -30.38 9.53
C ASN A 123 17.47 -29.84 10.02
N GLY A 124 16.98 -28.82 9.32
CA GLY A 124 15.60 -28.34 9.40
C GLY A 124 15.26 -27.46 8.19
N THR A 125 14.25 -27.87 7.44
CA THR A 125 13.67 -27.29 6.23
C THR A 125 13.78 -25.76 6.17
N THR A 126 14.79 -25.28 5.44
CA THR A 126 15.22 -23.89 5.46
C THR A 126 14.36 -23.06 4.51
N VAL A 127 13.20 -22.61 5.00
CA VAL A 127 12.44 -21.57 4.29
C VAL A 127 13.25 -20.29 4.36
N THR A 128 13.93 -20.00 3.26
CA THR A 128 14.95 -18.95 3.15
C THR A 128 14.27 -17.58 3.01
N HIS A 129 13.71 -17.10 4.12
CA HIS A 129 12.93 -15.86 4.19
C HIS A 129 13.82 -14.62 4.33
N VAL A 130 13.74 -13.75 3.30
CA VAL A 130 13.95 -12.29 3.16
C VAL A 130 15.02 -11.54 3.98
N ASP A 131 15.60 -12.06 5.05
CA ASP A 131 16.48 -11.30 5.96
C ASP A 131 17.91 -11.81 6.04
N SER A 132 18.26 -12.92 5.36
CA SER A 132 19.61 -13.49 5.43
C SER A 132 20.69 -12.66 4.70
N ILE A 133 20.50 -11.36 4.44
CA ILE A 133 21.51 -10.51 3.82
C ILE A 133 21.46 -9.08 4.38
N MET A 134 21.54 -8.90 5.69
CA MET A 134 21.74 -7.58 6.29
C MET A 134 23.02 -7.43 7.12
N SER A 135 23.91 -8.44 7.16
CA SER A 135 25.11 -8.33 7.99
C SER A 135 26.32 -9.05 7.39
N SER A 136 26.87 -8.48 6.30
CA SER A 136 28.31 -8.50 5.98
C SER A 136 28.52 -7.88 4.58
N GLY A 137 29.06 -6.66 4.52
CA GLY A 137 29.62 -6.06 3.30
C GLY A 137 28.62 -5.68 2.19
N GLY A 138 28.37 -4.37 2.04
CA GLY A 138 27.62 -3.79 0.92
C GLY A 138 26.11 -3.71 1.17
N LYS A 139 25.60 -2.51 1.47
CA LYS A 139 24.16 -2.22 1.70
C LYS A 139 23.31 -2.70 0.52
N LYS A 140 22.58 -3.80 0.69
CA LYS A 140 21.47 -4.19 -0.19
C LYS A 140 20.18 -3.56 0.34
N SER A 141 19.76 -2.45 -0.25
CA SER A 141 18.49 -1.77 0.03
C SER A 141 17.34 -2.60 -0.53
N TYR A 142 16.40 -3.06 0.30
CA TYR A 142 15.16 -3.69 -0.19
C TYR A 142 14.19 -2.61 -0.75
N PRO A 143 13.34 -2.94 -1.73
CA PRO A 143 12.39 -2.00 -2.35
C PRO A 143 10.96 -2.07 -1.76
N ILE A 144 10.78 -2.45 -0.48
CA ILE A 144 9.45 -2.52 0.17
C ILE A 144 9.47 -1.72 1.48
N ASP A 145 8.45 -0.89 1.66
CA ASP A 145 8.20 -0.08 2.84
C ASP A 145 6.95 -0.56 3.61
N ALA A 146 6.80 -0.03 4.83
CA ALA A 146 5.57 -0.05 5.60
C ALA A 146 4.63 1.08 5.13
N GLY A 147 3.95 0.85 4.01
CA GLY A 147 3.05 1.82 3.37
C GLY A 147 1.80 2.05 4.21
N HIS A 148 1.47 3.31 4.49
CA HIS A 148 0.25 3.64 5.23
C HIS A 148 -0.94 3.77 4.27
N VAL A 149 -2.14 3.29 4.61
CA VAL A 149 -3.35 3.54 3.79
C VAL A 149 -3.76 5.00 3.93
N LEU A 150 -4.01 5.45 5.16
CA LEU A 150 -4.13 6.86 5.48
C LEU A 150 -2.76 7.36 5.96
N ALA A 151 -2.12 8.19 5.13
CA ALA A 151 -0.84 8.80 5.50
C ALA A 151 -0.93 9.67 6.74
N LYS A 152 0.24 9.95 7.30
CA LYS A 152 0.46 10.93 8.37
C LYS A 152 0.37 12.37 7.84
N LEU A 153 -0.69 12.66 7.08
CA LEU A 153 -0.98 13.97 6.49
C LEU A 153 -1.25 15.01 7.57
N THR A 154 -1.93 14.60 8.63
CA THR A 154 -2.33 15.45 9.76
C THR A 154 -2.17 14.69 11.08
N ASN A 155 -2.49 15.32 12.21
CA ASN A 155 -2.54 14.68 13.52
C ASN A 155 -3.72 13.67 13.68
N LEU A 156 -4.32 13.21 12.58
CA LEU A 156 -5.41 12.24 12.58
C LEU A 156 -4.94 10.78 12.60
N THR A 157 -3.71 10.45 12.24
CA THR A 157 -3.25 9.04 12.32
C THR A 157 -3.35 8.45 13.73
N PRO A 158 -3.03 9.19 14.83
CA PRO A 158 -3.31 8.72 16.18
C PRO A 158 -4.81 8.48 16.49
N LEU A 159 -5.73 9.19 15.81
CA LEU A 159 -7.17 8.98 15.96
C LEU A 159 -7.60 7.60 15.44
N ILE A 160 -6.90 7.02 14.45
CA ILE A 160 -7.15 5.63 14.01
C ILE A 160 -6.97 4.66 15.18
N SER A 161 -5.85 4.78 15.89
CA SER A 161 -5.52 3.92 17.03
C SER A 161 -6.59 4.02 18.12
N ASP A 162 -6.99 5.24 18.47
CA ASP A 162 -8.04 5.45 19.48
C ASP A 162 -9.44 5.02 19.01
N TYR A 163 -9.74 5.11 17.71
CA TYR A 163 -11.00 4.64 17.13
C TYR A 163 -11.14 3.12 17.19
N LEU A 164 -10.05 2.42 16.91
CA LEU A 164 -9.98 0.96 16.92
C LEU A 164 -9.97 0.38 18.34
N GLY A 165 -9.48 1.15 19.31
CA GLY A 165 -9.29 0.72 20.70
C GLY A 165 -8.27 -0.42 20.82
N SER A 166 -8.07 -0.93 22.04
CA SER A 166 -6.99 -1.89 22.34
C SER A 166 -7.13 -3.27 21.68
N ASN A 167 -8.30 -3.60 21.14
CA ASN A 167 -8.63 -4.95 20.67
C ASN A 167 -8.19 -5.21 19.23
N GLN A 168 -7.71 -4.18 18.54
CA GLN A 168 -7.37 -4.22 17.13
C GLN A 168 -5.96 -3.69 16.93
N ASN A 169 -5.29 -4.24 15.93
CA ASN A 169 -3.93 -3.88 15.61
C ASN A 169 -3.94 -2.75 14.56
N SER A 170 -3.56 -1.53 14.97
CA SER A 170 -3.59 -0.36 14.10
C SER A 170 -2.74 -0.54 12.85
N ASP A 171 -1.56 -1.13 12.95
CA ASP A 171 -0.69 -1.27 11.78
C ASP A 171 -1.26 -2.33 10.84
N ASN A 172 -1.91 -3.39 11.32
CA ASN A 172 -2.56 -4.35 10.41
C ASN A 172 -3.77 -3.75 9.65
N ILE A 173 -4.25 -2.58 10.06
CA ILE A 173 -5.43 -1.92 9.49
C ILE A 173 -5.04 -0.70 8.65
N ASN A 174 -3.99 0.02 9.06
CA ASN A 174 -3.53 1.22 8.37
C ASN A 174 -2.18 1.06 7.68
N THR A 175 -1.50 -0.08 7.80
CA THR A 175 -0.16 -0.28 7.26
C THR A 175 -0.04 -1.64 6.56
N TYR A 176 0.50 -1.65 5.34
CA TYR A 176 0.68 -2.86 4.55
C TYR A 176 2.03 -2.82 3.83
N PRO A 177 2.56 -3.99 3.39
CA PRO A 177 3.76 -4.01 2.56
C PRO A 177 3.50 -3.30 1.22
N GLN A 178 4.24 -2.24 0.96
CA GLN A 178 4.13 -1.47 -0.28
C GLN A 178 5.50 -1.34 -0.95
N PHE A 179 5.59 -1.47 -2.28
CA PHE A 179 6.82 -1.17 -2.98
C PHE A 179 7.21 0.28 -2.77
N LYS A 180 8.50 0.51 -2.53
CA LYS A 180 9.07 1.82 -2.25
C LYS A 180 8.72 2.84 -3.34
N ASN A 181 8.69 2.41 -4.61
CA ASN A 181 8.29 3.27 -5.71
C ASN A 181 6.82 3.68 -5.61
N ALA A 182 5.93 2.72 -5.34
CA ALA A 182 4.50 2.99 -5.16
C ALA A 182 4.21 3.82 -3.90
N ASN A 183 5.07 3.76 -2.88
CA ASN A 183 4.94 4.51 -1.64
C ASN A 183 5.53 5.94 -1.75
N GLU A 184 6.82 6.06 -2.05
CA GLU A 184 7.61 7.29 -1.87
C GLU A 184 7.72 8.17 -3.11
N LYS A 185 7.38 7.70 -4.32
CA LYS A 185 7.62 8.52 -5.50
C LYS A 185 6.76 9.77 -5.52
N ASP A 186 7.45 10.90 -5.68
CA ASP A 186 6.89 12.22 -5.91
C ASP A 186 7.60 12.85 -7.11
N LYS A 187 6.84 13.53 -7.97
CA LYS A 187 7.09 13.94 -9.37
C LYS A 187 8.47 14.59 -9.71
N ILE A 188 9.33 14.88 -8.74
CA ILE A 188 10.45 15.82 -8.86
C ILE A 188 11.50 15.41 -9.91
N THR A 189 11.70 14.13 -10.23
CA THR A 189 12.79 13.72 -11.16
C THR A 189 12.42 12.70 -12.23
N ASP A 190 11.53 11.75 -11.94
CA ASP A 190 11.27 10.61 -12.82
C ASP A 190 9.77 10.29 -12.85
N HIS A 191 8.98 11.06 -13.61
CA HIS A 191 7.94 10.51 -14.50
C HIS A 191 7.12 9.30 -13.97
N ASP A 192 6.74 9.32 -12.69
CA ASP A 192 6.18 8.18 -11.98
C ASP A 192 5.60 8.67 -10.65
N TYR A 193 4.28 8.60 -10.46
CA TYR A 193 3.64 9.05 -9.24
C TYR A 193 3.32 7.88 -8.33
N GLY A 194 3.96 7.88 -7.16
CA GLY A 194 3.55 7.07 -6.05
C GLY A 194 2.46 7.74 -5.23
N GLN A 195 2.11 7.08 -4.13
CA GLN A 195 1.16 7.55 -3.14
C GLN A 195 1.56 8.91 -2.53
N LEU A 196 2.85 9.13 -2.26
CA LEU A 196 3.36 10.39 -1.71
C LEU A 196 2.98 11.63 -2.53
N HIS A 197 2.93 11.53 -3.85
CA HIS A 197 2.53 12.64 -4.73
C HIS A 197 1.10 13.11 -4.45
N PHE A 198 0.16 12.16 -4.39
CA PHE A 198 -1.25 12.45 -4.15
C PHE A 198 -1.51 12.93 -2.72
N GLU A 199 -0.74 12.41 -1.78
CA GLU A 199 -0.71 12.86 -0.39
C GLU A 199 -0.26 14.32 -0.26
N ARG A 200 0.82 14.72 -0.94
CA ARG A 200 1.27 16.13 -0.98
C ARG A 200 0.22 17.02 -1.63
N LYS A 201 -0.38 16.60 -2.75
CA LYS A 201 -1.48 17.33 -3.38
C LYS A 201 -2.67 17.54 -2.44
N ALA A 202 -3.00 16.57 -1.59
CA ALA A 202 -4.07 16.73 -0.60
C ALA A 202 -3.71 17.79 0.45
N LEU A 203 -2.46 17.83 0.93
CA LEU A 203 -1.96 18.83 1.88
C LEU A 203 -1.98 20.25 1.30
N ASP A 204 -1.62 20.41 0.03
CA ASP A 204 -1.60 21.71 -0.64
C ASP A 204 -3.01 22.29 -0.86
N ASN A 205 -4.06 21.49 -0.66
CA ASN A 205 -5.45 21.85 -0.95
C ASN A 205 -6.37 21.63 0.26
N LEU A 206 -5.85 21.77 1.48
CA LEU A 206 -6.66 21.80 2.69
C LEU A 206 -7.55 23.05 2.76
N PRO A 207 -8.76 22.98 3.35
CA PRO A 207 -9.41 21.76 3.85
C PRO A 207 -9.96 20.89 2.71
N CYS A 208 -9.95 19.56 2.91
CA CYS A 208 -10.47 18.62 1.92
C CYS A 208 -11.08 17.37 2.55
N TYR A 209 -11.99 16.75 1.80
CA TYR A 209 -12.37 15.37 2.01
C TYR A 209 -11.32 14.46 1.35
N TYR A 210 -10.83 13.49 2.10
CA TYR A 210 -9.83 12.54 1.66
C TYR A 210 -10.28 11.13 1.96
N GLU A 211 -10.17 10.23 0.99
CA GLU A 211 -10.49 8.82 1.15
C GLU A 211 -9.35 7.99 0.58
N ALA A 212 -8.80 7.07 1.37
CA ALA A 212 -7.79 6.13 0.95
C ALA A 212 -8.18 4.71 1.32
N GLU A 213 -7.96 3.77 0.40
CA GLU A 213 -8.39 2.39 0.53
C GLU A 213 -7.38 1.44 -0.11
N ALA A 214 -6.91 0.45 0.66
CA ALA A 214 -6.15 -0.67 0.15
C ALA A 214 -7.05 -1.58 -0.70
N ILE A 215 -6.65 -1.80 -1.96
CA ILE A 215 -7.37 -2.65 -2.89
C ILE A 215 -6.81 -4.07 -2.81
N ILE A 216 -7.68 -5.02 -2.50
CA ILE A 216 -7.36 -6.42 -2.31
C ILE A 216 -8.05 -7.20 -3.44
N ARG A 217 -7.28 -8.00 -4.18
CA ARG A 217 -7.83 -8.78 -5.29
C ARG A 217 -8.66 -9.97 -4.81
N ASP A 218 -8.15 -10.72 -3.84
CA ASP A 218 -8.83 -11.86 -3.20
C ASP A 218 -8.78 -11.70 -1.69
N TRP A 219 -9.85 -12.05 -0.98
CA TRP A 219 -9.96 -11.85 0.46
C TRP A 219 -8.88 -12.57 1.29
N ASN A 220 -8.20 -13.57 0.73
CA ASN A 220 -7.06 -14.24 1.37
C ASN A 220 -5.71 -13.56 1.14
N ASP A 221 -5.67 -12.49 0.33
CA ASP A 221 -4.42 -11.79 0.06
C ASP A 221 -3.92 -11.08 1.30
N VAL A 222 -2.62 -11.24 1.55
CA VAL A 222 -1.94 -10.59 2.68
C VAL A 222 -1.27 -9.29 2.27
N VAL A 223 -1.16 -9.02 0.96
CA VAL A 223 -0.64 -7.78 0.40
C VAL A 223 -1.67 -7.18 -0.57
N PRO A 224 -2.11 -5.94 -0.36
CA PRO A 224 -2.94 -5.21 -1.32
C PRO A 224 -2.23 -5.06 -2.67
N ILE A 225 -3.01 -5.13 -3.74
CA ILE A 225 -2.51 -4.90 -5.10
C ILE A 225 -2.26 -3.42 -5.39
N GLY A 226 -2.69 -2.52 -4.52
CA GLY A 226 -2.52 -1.08 -4.66
C GLY A 226 -3.41 -0.30 -3.72
N THR A 227 -3.40 1.01 -3.88
CA THR A 227 -4.13 1.94 -3.03
C THR A 227 -4.94 2.88 -3.88
N ARG A 228 -6.25 2.92 -3.60
CA ARG A 228 -7.14 3.92 -4.15
C ARG A 228 -7.09 5.16 -3.27
N ILE A 229 -6.97 6.33 -3.88
CA ILE A 229 -7.04 7.62 -3.19
C ILE A 229 -8.01 8.54 -3.92
N ARG A 230 -8.91 9.18 -3.17
CA ARG A 230 -9.87 10.17 -3.66
C ARG A 230 -9.75 11.43 -2.82
N MET A 231 -9.71 12.58 -3.49
CA MET A 231 -9.67 13.89 -2.84
C MET A 231 -10.70 14.82 -3.47
N ILE A 232 -11.52 15.41 -2.61
CA ILE A 232 -12.50 16.44 -2.98
C ILE A 232 -12.20 17.70 -2.18
N ASP A 233 -12.03 18.81 -2.89
CA ASP A 233 -11.86 20.13 -2.29
C ASP A 233 -13.13 20.50 -1.49
N ALA A 234 -12.96 20.83 -0.22
CA ALA A 234 -14.09 21.08 0.67
C ALA A 234 -14.81 22.42 0.41
N ILE A 235 -14.15 23.36 -0.28
CA ILE A 235 -14.65 24.73 -0.47
C ILE A 235 -15.51 24.80 -1.72
N ASN A 236 -15.03 24.22 -2.82
CA ASN A 236 -15.69 24.29 -4.12
C ASN A 236 -16.27 22.95 -4.59
N PHE A 237 -16.16 21.90 -3.78
CA PHE A 237 -16.65 20.54 -4.08
C PHE A 237 -16.09 19.96 -5.38
N LYS A 238 -14.95 20.45 -5.85
CA LYS A 238 -14.30 19.89 -7.03
C LYS A 238 -13.48 18.67 -6.62
N GLU A 239 -13.78 17.53 -7.24
CA GLU A 239 -12.89 16.39 -7.20
C GLU A 239 -11.56 16.76 -7.87
N ARG A 240 -10.48 16.72 -7.10
CA ARG A 240 -9.13 17.05 -7.60
C ARG A 240 -8.50 15.84 -8.25
N PHE A 241 -8.70 14.67 -7.65
CA PHE A 241 -8.25 13.40 -8.19
C PHE A 241 -9.02 12.24 -7.54
N HIS A 242 -9.15 11.17 -8.31
CA HIS A 242 -9.59 9.87 -7.84
C HIS A 242 -8.78 8.84 -8.60
N VAL A 243 -7.86 8.17 -7.91
CA VAL A 243 -6.82 7.36 -8.52
C VAL A 243 -6.67 6.02 -7.84
N PHE A 244 -6.19 5.03 -8.58
CA PHE A 244 -5.68 3.78 -8.06
C PHE A 244 -4.19 3.67 -8.40
N ILE A 245 -3.36 3.59 -7.35
CA ILE A 245 -1.90 3.49 -7.43
C ILE A 245 -1.51 2.02 -7.31
N PRO A 246 -0.97 1.39 -8.37
CA PRO A 246 -0.53 0.00 -8.35
C PRO A 246 0.60 -0.24 -7.34
N ASN A 247 0.50 -1.31 -6.55
CA ASN A 247 1.57 -1.74 -5.64
C ASN A 247 2.59 -2.59 -6.40
N ILE A 248 3.34 -1.95 -7.30
CA ILE A 248 4.39 -2.58 -8.11
C ILE A 248 5.64 -1.71 -8.17
N VAL A 249 6.71 -2.24 -8.75
CA VAL A 249 7.86 -1.44 -9.17
C VAL A 249 7.62 -1.03 -10.62
N HIS A 250 7.64 0.28 -10.89
CA HIS A 250 7.42 0.85 -12.24
C HIS A 250 8.71 1.09 -13.03
N GLU A 251 9.87 0.94 -12.39
CA GLU A 251 11.17 1.08 -13.07
C GLU A 251 11.37 -0.03 -14.12
N GLU A 252 12.00 0.38 -15.24
CA GLU A 252 12.58 -0.55 -16.19
C GLU A 252 13.82 -1.18 -15.57
N PHE A 253 13.77 -2.48 -15.35
CA PHE A 253 14.93 -3.21 -14.93
C PHE A 253 15.86 -3.45 -16.11
N SER A 254 17.16 -3.63 -15.85
CA SER A 254 18.11 -4.07 -16.86
C SER A 254 17.54 -5.28 -17.64
N PRO A 255 17.81 -5.42 -18.96
CA PRO A 255 17.21 -6.48 -19.78
C PRO A 255 17.40 -7.89 -19.21
N ASP A 256 18.49 -8.10 -18.45
CA ASP A 256 18.81 -9.38 -17.81
C ASP A 256 18.10 -9.62 -16.48
N SER A 257 17.40 -8.61 -15.94
CA SER A 257 16.68 -8.70 -14.67
C SER A 257 15.63 -9.80 -14.71
N ILE A 258 15.60 -10.57 -13.63
CA ILE A 258 14.63 -11.65 -13.45
C ILE A 258 13.20 -11.13 -13.40
N LEU A 259 13.01 -9.85 -13.03
CA LEU A 259 11.71 -9.19 -12.92
C LEU A 259 11.07 -8.92 -14.28
N ASN A 260 11.87 -8.69 -15.32
CA ASN A 260 11.39 -8.61 -16.69
C ASN A 260 10.85 -9.97 -17.19
N LYS A 261 11.30 -11.07 -16.58
CA LYS A 261 10.90 -12.46 -16.89
C LYS A 261 9.82 -13.00 -15.95
N THR A 262 9.37 -12.20 -14.98
CA THR A 262 8.37 -12.61 -14.00
C THR A 262 6.97 -12.66 -14.64
N THR A 263 6.31 -13.78 -14.43
CA THR A 263 4.95 -14.05 -14.93
C THR A 263 3.87 -13.47 -14.01
N ALA A 264 2.65 -13.28 -14.53
CA ALA A 264 1.51 -12.84 -13.73
C ALA A 264 1.23 -13.79 -12.54
N GLU A 265 1.42 -15.10 -12.72
CA GLU A 265 1.24 -16.09 -11.66
C GLU A 265 2.21 -15.90 -10.49
N GLN A 266 3.44 -15.47 -10.79
CA GLN A 266 4.46 -15.21 -9.76
C GLN A 266 4.14 -13.93 -8.98
N TYR A 267 3.74 -12.86 -9.67
CA TYR A 267 3.22 -11.66 -8.99
C TYR A 267 1.99 -11.99 -8.14
N ARG A 268 1.09 -12.82 -8.67
CA ARG A 268 -0.07 -13.29 -7.91
C ARG A 268 0.33 -14.03 -6.63
N ALA A 269 1.33 -14.89 -6.70
CA ALA A 269 1.85 -15.61 -5.53
C ALA A 269 2.43 -14.66 -4.47
N PHE A 270 3.08 -13.56 -4.89
CA PHE A 270 3.53 -12.51 -3.98
C PHE A 270 2.34 -11.88 -3.24
N PHE A 271 1.29 -11.44 -3.93
CA PHE A 271 0.14 -10.82 -3.26
C PHE A 271 -0.60 -11.77 -2.30
N LYS A 272 -0.67 -13.08 -2.65
CA LYS A 272 -1.24 -14.11 -1.79
C LYS A 272 -0.43 -14.37 -0.52
N GLY A 273 0.89 -14.50 -0.66
CA GLY A 273 1.76 -15.02 0.41
C GLY A 273 2.65 -13.98 1.08
N GLY A 274 2.78 -12.78 0.51
CA GLY A 274 3.72 -11.75 0.95
C GLY A 274 5.19 -12.16 0.80
N ASP A 275 5.50 -13.24 0.09
CA ASP A 275 6.87 -13.75 -0.07
C ASP A 275 7.50 -13.19 -1.35
N LEU A 276 8.47 -12.28 -1.20
CA LEU A 276 9.24 -11.72 -2.30
C LEU A 276 10.03 -12.77 -3.09
N ASN A 277 10.35 -13.93 -2.50
CA ASN A 277 11.03 -15.02 -3.23
C ASN A 277 10.16 -15.58 -4.37
N SER A 278 8.84 -15.43 -4.31
CA SER A 278 7.92 -15.83 -5.38
C SER A 278 8.19 -15.09 -6.71
N LEU A 279 8.75 -13.88 -6.64
CA LEU A 279 9.22 -13.10 -7.78
C LEU A 279 10.58 -13.61 -8.32
N LYS A 280 11.07 -14.76 -7.84
CA LYS A 280 12.38 -15.36 -8.16
C LYS A 280 13.57 -14.42 -7.93
N TRP A 281 13.49 -13.52 -6.94
CA TRP A 281 14.48 -12.47 -6.66
C TRP A 281 15.90 -12.96 -6.27
N LYS A 282 16.28 -14.26 -6.31
CA LYS A 282 17.60 -14.71 -5.81
C LYS A 282 18.67 -15.04 -6.87
N LYS A 283 19.84 -14.39 -6.68
CA LYS A 283 21.23 -14.64 -7.15
C LYS A 283 21.76 -14.00 -8.45
N ALA A 284 20.99 -13.20 -9.22
CA ALA A 284 21.55 -12.55 -10.42
C ALA A 284 22.27 -11.22 -10.15
N ASP A 285 21.86 -10.44 -9.14
CA ASP A 285 22.45 -9.11 -8.86
C ASP A 285 23.59 -9.14 -7.84
N THR A 286 24.44 -10.17 -7.91
CA THR A 286 25.73 -10.12 -7.22
C THR A 286 26.72 -9.53 -8.22
N PRO A 287 27.31 -8.34 -7.98
CA PRO A 287 28.52 -7.98 -8.70
C PRO A 287 29.49 -9.14 -8.52
N LYS A 288 30.02 -9.68 -9.63
CA LYS A 288 31.20 -10.54 -9.53
C LYS A 288 32.29 -9.67 -8.94
N ASN A 289 32.56 -9.83 -7.64
CA ASN A 289 33.77 -9.28 -7.04
C ASN A 289 34.94 -9.84 -7.87
N LYS A 290 35.60 -8.96 -8.62
CA LYS A 290 36.97 -9.17 -9.09
C LYS A 290 37.90 -8.69 -8.00
#